data_AF-A0AAJ0CNT0-F1
#
_entry.id   AF-A0AAJ0CNT0-F1
#
_cell.length_a   1.000
_cell.length_b   1.000
_cell.length_c   1.000
_cell.angle_alpha   90.00
_cell.angle_beta   90.00
_cell.angle_gamma   90.00
#
_symmetry.space_group_name_H-M   'P 1'
#
loop_
_entity.id
_entity.type
_entity.pdbx_description
1 polymer ?
#
loop_
_entity_poly.entity_id
_entity_poly.type
_entity_poly.pdbx_seq_one_letter_code
_entity_poly.pdbx_strand_id
1 'polypeptide(L)'
;MASKQPNILTPELVKQIQGVPSLPPDSWYFISAAVLCALNRPNGVADLFRHAMNDVTRFQDQRRIAMRYREALIKVIPISGMPRRRTPADLLDKLGNETVRSTDFTKTPAREVLTRGQRFVNAVYADKSASPMNVMDSCGTPDLGASARVMYAFY
;
A
#
# COMPACT_ATOMS: atom_id res chain seq x y z
N MET A 1 22.09 17.92 17.41
CA MET A 1 22.16 18.77 16.21
C MET A 1 21.47 18.02 15.08
N ALA A 2 20.28 18.44 14.65
CA ALA A 2 19.51 17.72 13.64
C ALA A 2 20.11 17.99 12.24
N SER A 3 20.48 16.93 11.53
CA SER A 3 20.98 17.01 10.16
C SER A 3 19.85 17.48 9.23
N LYS A 4 20.08 18.58 8.52
CA LYS A 4 19.19 19.09 7.48
C LYS A 4 19.21 18.09 6.33
N GLN A 5 18.14 17.30 6.16
CA GLN A 5 18.03 16.36 5.05
C GLN A 5 18.13 17.12 3.72
N PRO A 6 18.82 16.56 2.71
CA PRO A 6 18.95 17.20 1.41
C PRO A 6 17.56 17.41 0.81
N ASN A 7 17.30 18.64 0.34
CA ASN A 7 16.00 19.02 -0.18
C ASN A 7 15.78 18.26 -1.50
N ILE A 8 14.94 17.22 -1.46
CA ILE A 8 14.69 16.33 -2.60
C ILE A 8 14.08 17.09 -3.79
N LEU A 9 13.36 18.18 -3.52
CA LEU A 9 12.81 19.08 -4.53
C LEU A 9 13.75 20.27 -4.75
N THR A 10 14.78 20.08 -5.59
CA THR A 10 15.61 21.19 -6.07
C THR A 10 14.97 21.88 -7.28
N PRO A 11 15.18 23.20 -7.47
CA PRO A 11 14.76 23.91 -8.67
C PRO A 11 15.23 23.25 -9.97
N GLU A 12 16.38 22.60 -9.94
CA GLU A 12 16.98 21.83 -11.04
C GLU A 12 16.15 20.58 -11.36
N LEU A 13 15.70 19.84 -10.35
CA LEU A 13 14.82 18.68 -10.53
C LEU A 13 13.45 19.11 -11.08
N VAL A 14 12.91 20.22 -10.59
CA VAL A 14 11.64 20.78 -11.10
C VAL A 14 11.78 21.20 -12.57
N LYS A 15 12.91 21.83 -12.95
CA LYS A 15 13.23 22.14 -14.35
C LYS A 15 13.39 20.88 -15.21
N GLN A 16 13.96 19.81 -14.68
CA GLN A 16 14.07 18.53 -15.40
C GLN A 16 12.70 17.89 -15.61
N ILE A 17 11.84 17.87 -14.60
CA ILE A 17 10.47 17.33 -14.70
C ILE A 17 9.62 18.16 -15.69
N GLN A 18 9.79 19.49 -15.68
CA GLN A 18 9.16 20.39 -16.67
C GLN A 18 9.59 20.08 -18.12
N GLY A 19 10.78 19.52 -18.31
CA GLY A 19 11.36 19.20 -19.61
C GLY A 19 11.02 17.81 -20.17
N VAL A 20 10.27 16.96 -19.46
CA VAL A 20 9.87 15.62 -19.95
C VAL A 20 8.49 15.73 -20.64
N PRO A 21 8.41 15.85 -21.98
CA PRO A 21 7.19 16.31 -22.63
C PRO A 21 6.18 15.20 -22.93
N SER A 22 6.37 13.98 -22.42
CA SER A 22 5.42 12.89 -22.66
C SER A 22 5.34 11.99 -21.44
N LEU A 23 4.29 12.19 -20.66
CA LEU A 23 3.84 11.15 -19.74
C LEU A 23 3.53 9.89 -20.58
N PRO A 24 3.91 8.68 -20.11
CA PRO A 24 3.52 7.46 -20.80
C PRO A 24 2.01 7.46 -21.07
N PRO A 25 1.54 6.99 -22.23
CA PRO A 25 0.12 6.90 -22.49
C PRO A 25 -0.58 6.11 -21.38
N ASP A 26 -1.82 6.49 -21.05
CA ASP A 26 -2.61 5.89 -19.98
C ASP A 26 -1.93 5.95 -18.58
N SER A 27 -1.22 7.04 -18.26
CA SER A 27 -0.60 7.22 -16.93
C SER A 27 -1.19 8.34 -16.07
N TRP A 28 -1.92 9.26 -16.70
CA TRP A 28 -2.45 10.46 -16.06
C TRP A 28 -3.32 10.16 -14.83
N TYR A 29 -4.15 9.09 -14.88
CA TYR A 29 -5.11 8.78 -13.82
C TYR A 29 -4.44 8.31 -12.53
N PHE A 30 -3.36 7.53 -12.59
CA PHE A 30 -2.72 7.04 -11.38
C PHE A 30 -1.74 8.07 -10.79
N ILE A 31 -1.14 8.93 -11.63
CA ILE A 31 -0.36 10.09 -11.18
C ILE A 31 -1.28 11.08 -10.46
N SER A 32 -2.42 11.40 -11.07
CA SER A 32 -3.43 12.28 -10.46
C SER A 32 -4.00 11.69 -9.17
N ALA A 33 -4.22 10.37 -9.12
CA ALA A 33 -4.65 9.68 -7.91
C ALA A 33 -3.61 9.77 -6.79
N ALA A 34 -2.33 9.59 -7.10
CA ALA A 34 -1.23 9.73 -6.15
C ALA A 34 -1.15 11.15 -5.59
N VAL A 35 -1.31 12.17 -6.44
CA VAL A 35 -1.36 13.58 -6.01
C VAL A 35 -2.57 13.87 -5.14
N LEU A 36 -3.78 13.44 -5.54
CA LEU A 36 -5.00 13.64 -4.75
C LEU A 36 -4.93 12.92 -3.40
N CYS A 37 -4.30 11.74 -3.37
CA CYS A 37 -4.01 11.01 -2.13
C CYS A 37 -3.07 11.82 -1.23
N ALA A 38 -1.97 12.33 -1.79
CA ALA A 38 -1.01 13.17 -1.06
C ALA A 38 -1.61 14.49 -0.55
N LEU A 39 -2.57 15.07 -1.28
CA LEU A 39 -3.31 16.26 -0.88
C LEU A 39 -4.49 15.96 0.06
N ASN A 40 -4.68 14.70 0.48
CA ASN A 40 -5.77 14.24 1.33
C ASN A 40 -7.17 14.62 0.79
N ARG A 41 -7.40 14.40 -0.52
CA ARG A 41 -8.68 14.64 -1.22
C ARG A 41 -9.36 13.32 -1.61
N PRO A 42 -9.91 12.54 -0.66
CA PRO A 42 -10.44 11.20 -0.93
C PRO A 42 -11.64 11.18 -1.90
N ASN A 43 -12.49 12.21 -1.88
CA ASN A 43 -13.61 12.31 -2.83
C ASN A 43 -13.10 12.47 -4.27
N GLY A 44 -12.06 13.29 -4.46
CA GLY A 44 -11.43 13.49 -5.76
C GLY A 44 -10.80 12.20 -6.30
N VAL A 45 -10.28 11.32 -5.44
CA VAL A 45 -9.80 9.99 -5.84
C VAL A 45 -10.96 9.15 -6.41
N ALA A 46 -12.10 9.10 -5.71
CA ALA A 46 -13.27 8.36 -6.20
C ALA A 46 -13.86 8.93 -7.50
N ASP A 47 -13.93 10.26 -7.61
CA ASP A 47 -14.44 10.95 -8.80
C ASP A 47 -13.51 10.74 -10.00
N LEU A 48 -12.19 10.81 -9.78
CA LEU A 48 -11.18 10.54 -10.80
C LEU A 48 -11.24 9.10 -11.30
N PHE A 49 -11.45 8.13 -10.40
CA PHE A 49 -11.59 6.73 -10.81
C PHE A 49 -12.84 6.53 -11.69
N ARG A 50 -13.98 7.13 -11.32
CA ARG A 50 -15.19 7.10 -12.16
C ARG A 50 -14.94 7.73 -13.52
N HIS A 51 -14.32 8.91 -13.54
CA HIS A 51 -13.97 9.60 -14.78
C HIS A 51 -13.05 8.77 -15.68
N ALA A 52 -12.00 8.15 -15.11
CA ALA A 52 -11.08 7.30 -15.85
C ALA A 52 -11.73 6.02 -16.41
N MET A 53 -12.89 5.61 -15.88
CA MET A 53 -13.61 4.40 -16.30
C MET A 53 -14.76 4.69 -17.28
N ASN A 54 -15.26 5.92 -17.34
CA ASN A 54 -16.44 6.28 -18.14
C ASN A 54 -16.30 5.96 -19.63
N ASP A 55 -15.12 6.21 -20.21
CA ASP A 55 -14.90 6.05 -21.65
C ASP A 55 -14.30 4.68 -22.02
N VAL A 56 -14.12 3.79 -21.04
CA VAL A 56 -13.44 2.50 -21.22
C VAL A 56 -14.47 1.40 -21.39
N THR A 57 -14.66 0.95 -22.63
CA THR A 57 -15.68 -0.07 -22.98
C THR A 57 -15.17 -1.51 -22.82
N ARG A 58 -13.87 -1.73 -22.98
CA ARG A 58 -13.26 -3.07 -22.89
C ARG A 58 -13.00 -3.45 -21.44
N PHE A 59 -13.54 -4.59 -21.03
CA PHE A 59 -13.35 -5.12 -19.68
C PHE A 59 -11.88 -5.33 -19.29
N GLN A 60 -11.03 -5.76 -20.24
CA GLN A 60 -9.59 -5.93 -19.99
C GLN A 60 -8.90 -4.60 -19.65
N ASP A 61 -9.28 -3.51 -20.33
CA ASP A 61 -8.75 -2.18 -20.08
C ASP A 61 -9.27 -1.61 -18.75
N GLN A 62 -10.54 -1.81 -18.43
CA GLN A 62 -11.12 -1.47 -17.12
C GLN A 62 -10.36 -2.15 -15.98
N ARG A 63 -10.08 -3.46 -16.12
CA ARG A 63 -9.30 -4.23 -15.15
C ARG A 63 -7.87 -3.69 -15.02
N ARG A 64 -7.21 -3.40 -16.15
CA ARG A 64 -5.86 -2.82 -16.19
C ARG A 64 -5.79 -1.49 -15.44
N ILE A 65 -6.72 -0.57 -15.72
CA ILE A 65 -6.81 0.75 -15.06
C ILE A 65 -7.07 0.56 -13.57
N ALA A 66 -8.04 -0.26 -13.17
CA ALA A 66 -8.36 -0.51 -11.77
C ALA A 66 -7.18 -1.08 -10.97
N MET A 67 -6.40 -2.00 -11.57
CA MET A 67 -5.20 -2.54 -10.93
C MET A 67 -4.13 -1.47 -10.75
N ARG A 68 -3.77 -0.73 -11.80
CA ARG A 68 -2.75 0.33 -11.74
C ARG A 68 -3.14 1.47 -10.81
N TYR A 69 -4.43 1.79 -10.75
CA TYR A 69 -4.99 2.80 -9.85
C TYR A 69 -4.82 2.39 -8.38
N ARG A 70 -5.22 1.16 -8.01
CA ARG A 70 -5.05 0.64 -6.65
C ARG A 70 -3.57 0.51 -6.27
N GLU A 71 -2.76 0.01 -7.19
CA GLU A 71 -1.33 -0.15 -6.99
C GLU A 71 -0.65 1.20 -6.70
N ALA A 72 -0.97 2.24 -7.46
CA ALA A 72 -0.43 3.58 -7.22
C ALA A 72 -0.86 4.15 -5.87
N LEU A 73 -2.12 3.95 -5.47
CA LEU A 73 -2.60 4.36 -4.15
C LEU A 73 -1.88 3.61 -3.01
N ILE A 74 -1.66 2.30 -3.15
CA ILE A 74 -0.92 1.54 -2.14
C ILE A 74 0.53 2.02 -2.06
N LYS A 75 1.16 2.25 -3.22
CA LYS A 75 2.56 2.70 -3.31
C LYS A 75 2.78 4.14 -2.81
N VAL A 76 1.76 5.00 -2.85
CA VAL A 76 1.87 6.38 -2.36
C VAL A 76 1.67 6.51 -0.85
N ILE A 77 1.03 5.54 -0.18
CA ILE A 77 0.77 5.55 1.27
C ILE A 77 2.04 5.74 2.12
N PRO A 78 3.17 5.03 1.86
CA PRO A 78 4.39 5.23 2.64
C PRO A 78 4.97 6.64 2.52
N ILE A 79 4.71 7.33 1.41
CA ILE A 79 5.27 8.66 1.09
C ILE A 79 4.35 9.77 1.61
N SER A 80 3.05 9.61 1.43
CA SER A 80 2.03 10.63 1.77
C SER A 80 1.38 10.43 3.14
N GLY A 81 1.65 9.30 3.80
CA GLY A 81 0.83 8.82 4.90
C GLY A 81 -0.52 8.30 4.41
N MET A 82 -1.23 7.54 5.25
CA MET A 82 -2.61 7.17 4.94
C MET A 82 -3.46 8.45 4.89
N PRO A 83 -4.26 8.69 3.83
CA PRO A 83 -5.10 9.88 3.76
C PRO A 83 -5.96 9.94 5.03
N ARG A 84 -5.80 11.00 5.82
CA ARG A 84 -6.58 11.24 7.03
C ARG A 84 -8.04 11.42 6.62
N ARG A 85 -8.81 10.34 6.61
CA ARG A 85 -10.26 10.41 6.57
C ARG A 85 -10.70 11.21 7.78
N ARG A 86 -11.23 12.42 7.56
CA ARG A 86 -12.02 13.13 8.57
C ARG A 86 -13.34 12.37 8.69
N THR A 87 -13.35 11.27 9.43
CA THR A 87 -14.60 10.66 9.89
C THR A 87 -15.22 11.64 10.90
N PRO A 88 -16.44 12.15 10.67
CA PRO A 88 -17.16 12.99 11.63
C PRO A 88 -17.20 12.31 13.02
N ALA A 89 -17.06 13.09 14.11
CA ALA A 89 -16.87 12.55 15.45
C ALA A 89 -18.07 11.73 15.98
N ASP A 90 -19.24 11.97 15.41
CA ASP A 90 -20.51 11.25 15.56
C ASP A 90 -20.54 9.91 14.82
N LEU A 91 -19.70 9.74 13.78
CA LEU A 91 -19.54 8.51 12.98
C LEU A 91 -18.25 7.74 13.32
N LEU A 92 -17.43 8.26 14.24
CA LEU A 92 -16.36 7.48 14.84
C LEU A 92 -17.00 6.41 15.72
N ASP A 93 -16.56 5.16 15.54
CA ASP A 93 -16.94 4.06 16.43
C ASP A 93 -16.41 4.37 17.84
N LYS A 94 -17.25 4.95 18.70
CA LYS A 94 -16.89 5.30 20.09
C LYS A 94 -16.74 4.06 20.96
N LEU A 95 -17.45 3.00 20.58
CA LEU A 95 -17.31 1.65 21.08
C LEU A 95 -16.48 0.92 20.04
N GLY A 96 -15.16 1.10 20.08
CA GLY A 96 -14.26 0.40 19.18
C GLY A 96 -14.42 -1.10 19.37
N ASN A 97 -15.31 -1.72 18.59
CA ASN A 97 -15.39 -3.16 18.48
C ASN A 97 -14.07 -3.57 17.85
N GLU A 98 -13.13 -3.99 18.68
CA GLU A 98 -11.82 -4.39 18.20
C GLU A 98 -12.01 -5.48 17.16
N THR A 99 -11.63 -5.17 15.92
CA THR A 99 -11.58 -6.20 14.90
C THR A 99 -10.50 -7.20 15.32
N VAL A 100 -10.67 -8.47 14.94
CA VAL A 100 -9.65 -9.52 15.14
C VAL A 100 -8.29 -9.05 14.61
N ARG A 101 -8.30 -8.28 13.51
CA ARG A 101 -7.08 -7.68 12.96
C ARG A 101 -6.50 -6.58 13.84
N SER A 102 -7.33 -5.75 14.48
CA SER A 102 -6.87 -4.75 15.44
C SER A 102 -6.23 -5.40 16.67
N THR A 103 -6.86 -6.45 17.21
CA THR A 103 -6.31 -7.18 18.37
C THR A 103 -4.96 -7.81 18.04
N ASP A 104 -4.79 -8.31 16.82
CA ASP A 104 -3.52 -8.90 16.37
C ASP A 104 -2.34 -7.91 16.37
N PHE A 105 -2.60 -6.61 16.19
CA PHE A 105 -1.55 -5.58 16.22
C PHE A 105 -1.35 -4.93 17.59
N THR A 106 -2.36 -4.95 18.46
CA THR A 106 -2.32 -4.19 19.73
C THR A 106 -2.23 -5.07 20.97
N LYS A 107 -2.79 -6.28 20.94
CA LYS A 107 -2.98 -7.16 22.10
C LYS A 107 -2.34 -8.53 21.94
N THR A 108 -2.41 -9.12 20.75
CA THR A 108 -1.84 -10.43 20.49
C THR A 108 -0.31 -10.34 20.53
N PRO A 109 0.37 -11.19 21.31
CA PRO A 109 1.82 -11.23 21.31
C PRO A 109 2.37 -11.48 19.90
N ALA A 110 3.40 -10.74 19.49
CA ALA A 110 3.98 -10.85 18.14
C ALA A 110 4.36 -12.29 17.77
N ARG A 111 4.83 -13.09 18.74
CA ARG A 111 5.14 -14.52 18.56
C ARG A 111 3.95 -15.34 18.05
N GLU A 112 2.74 -15.02 18.50
CA GLU A 112 1.53 -15.77 18.20
C GLU A 112 1.04 -15.44 16.79
N VAL A 113 1.10 -14.16 16.41
CA VAL A 113 0.86 -13.70 15.03
C VAL A 113 1.85 -14.38 14.06
N LEU A 114 3.14 -14.36 14.38
CA LEU A 114 4.17 -15.00 13.56
C LEU A 114 3.99 -16.52 13.44
N THR A 115 3.59 -17.17 14.53
CA THR A 115 3.29 -18.62 14.54
C THR A 115 2.10 -18.95 13.66
N ARG A 116 1.05 -18.12 13.71
CA ARG A 116 -0.13 -18.29 12.84
C ARG A 116 0.25 -18.16 11.37
N GLY A 117 1.04 -17.16 11.02
CA GLY A 117 1.56 -17.02 9.66
C GLY A 117 2.41 -18.21 9.21
N GLN A 118 3.28 -18.71 10.08
CA GLN A 118 4.08 -19.92 9.79
C GLN A 118 3.20 -21.15 9.55
N ARG A 119 2.12 -21.33 10.33
CA ARG A 119 1.15 -22.43 10.13
C ARG A 119 0.44 -22.31 8.79
N PHE A 120 0.02 -21.11 8.41
CA PHE A 120 -0.63 -20.87 7.12
C PHE A 120 0.32 -21.22 5.96
N VAL A 121 1.57 -20.74 6.02
CA VAL A 121 2.61 -21.10 5.03
C VAL A 121 2.81 -22.61 4.95
N ASN A 122 2.88 -23.30 6.10
CA ASN A 122 3.01 -24.76 6.12
C ASN A 122 1.80 -25.47 5.50
N ALA A 123 0.59 -24.95 5.71
CA ALA A 123 -0.62 -25.52 5.13
C ALA A 123 -0.70 -25.31 3.61
N VAL A 124 -0.27 -24.14 3.11
CA VAL A 124 -0.30 -23.81 1.67
C VAL A 124 0.80 -24.52 0.89
N TYR A 125 2.01 -24.59 1.45
CA TYR A 125 3.19 -25.10 0.74
C TYR A 125 3.58 -26.54 1.14
N ALA A 126 2.87 -27.16 2.09
CA ALA A 126 3.06 -28.53 2.56
C ALA A 126 4.54 -28.88 2.83
N ASP A 127 4.99 -30.09 2.47
CA ASP A 127 6.38 -30.57 2.65
C ASP A 127 7.49 -29.69 2.01
N LYS A 128 7.12 -28.72 1.16
CA LYS A 128 8.07 -27.78 0.56
C LYS A 128 8.16 -26.45 1.31
N SER A 129 7.37 -26.21 2.36
CA SER A 129 7.29 -24.92 3.08
C SER A 129 8.59 -24.52 3.80
N ALA A 130 9.39 -25.50 4.23
CA ALA A 130 10.69 -25.25 4.85
C ALA A 130 11.66 -24.57 3.89
N SER A 131 11.58 -24.85 2.59
CA SER A 131 12.55 -24.33 1.61
C SER A 131 12.43 -22.82 1.40
N PRO A 132 11.27 -22.22 1.08
CA PRO A 132 11.14 -20.77 0.91
C PRO A 132 11.36 -19.99 2.21
N MET A 133 10.81 -20.46 3.34
CA MET A 133 10.97 -19.76 4.61
C MET A 133 12.42 -19.78 5.10
N ASN A 134 13.12 -20.92 4.99
CA ASN A 134 14.53 -21.00 5.36
C ASN A 134 15.39 -20.14 4.43
N VAL A 135 15.07 -20.06 3.14
CA VAL A 135 15.75 -19.15 2.20
C VAL A 135 15.55 -17.70 2.60
N MET A 136 14.32 -17.30 2.93
CA MET A 136 14.03 -15.92 3.37
C MET A 136 14.66 -15.59 4.73
N ASP A 137 14.75 -16.56 5.65
CA ASP A 137 15.45 -16.37 6.91
C ASP A 137 16.98 -16.30 6.73
N SER A 138 17.51 -16.93 5.67
CA SER A 138 18.96 -17.09 5.45
C SER A 138 19.54 -16.19 4.34
N CYS A 139 18.73 -15.40 3.64
CA CYS A 139 19.18 -14.56 2.52
C CYS A 139 19.91 -13.26 2.96
N GLY A 140 20.37 -13.19 4.21
CA GLY A 140 21.02 -12.00 4.77
C GLY A 140 20.07 -10.84 5.10
N THR A 141 18.75 -11.06 5.02
CA THR A 141 17.69 -10.08 5.33
C THR A 141 16.69 -10.74 6.28
N PRO A 142 17.00 -10.84 7.59
CA PRO A 142 16.22 -11.64 8.55
C PRO A 142 14.77 -11.15 8.72
N ASP A 143 14.53 -9.88 8.43
CA ASP A 143 13.22 -9.24 8.41
C ASP A 143 12.33 -9.74 7.27
N LEU A 144 12.88 -10.35 6.22
CA LEU A 144 12.11 -10.86 5.10
C LEU A 144 11.23 -12.04 5.52
N GLY A 145 11.80 -13.02 6.23
CA GLY A 145 11.04 -14.14 6.76
C GLY A 145 10.04 -13.71 7.85
N ALA A 146 10.39 -12.73 8.69
CA ALA A 146 9.45 -12.15 9.65
C ALA A 146 8.28 -11.44 8.96
N SER A 147 8.56 -10.63 7.93
CA SER A 147 7.56 -9.90 7.15
C SER A 147 6.62 -10.84 6.43
N ALA A 148 7.14 -11.93 5.85
CA ALA A 148 6.33 -12.98 5.23
C ALA A 148 5.37 -13.60 6.24
N ARG A 149 5.85 -14.00 7.43
CA ARG A 149 5.00 -14.56 8.50
C ARG A 149 3.93 -13.58 8.96
N VAL A 150 4.26 -12.29 9.12
CA VAL A 150 3.25 -11.27 9.47
C VAL A 150 2.20 -11.16 8.36
N MET A 151 2.60 -11.12 7.08
CA MET A 151 1.63 -11.05 5.96
C MET A 151 0.71 -12.26 5.92
N TYR A 152 1.26 -13.47 6.03
CA TYR A 152 0.48 -14.71 6.00
C TYR A 152 -0.38 -14.93 7.24
N ALA A 153 -0.08 -14.26 8.35
CA ALA A 153 -0.90 -14.37 9.56
C ALA A 153 -2.31 -13.80 9.40
N PHE A 154 -2.59 -13.01 8.37
CA PHE A 154 -3.91 -12.36 8.17
C PHE A 154 -4.80 -13.04 7.12
N TYR A 155 -4.41 -14.22 6.67
CA TYR A 155 -5.15 -15.10 5.76
C TYR A 155 -5.49 -16.42 6.47
#